data_AF-H2ZLB9-F1
#
_entry.id   AF-H2ZLB9-F1
#
_cell.length_a   1.000
_cell.length_b   1.000
_cell.length_c   1.000
_cell.angle_alpha   90.00
_cell.angle_beta   90.00
_cell.angle_gamma   90.00
#
_symmetry.space_group_name_H-M   'P 1'
#
loop_
_entity.id
_entity.type
_entity.pdbx_description
1 polymer ?
#
loop_
_entity_poly.entity_id
_entity_poly.type
_entity_poly.pdbx_seq_one_letter_code
_entity_poly.pdbx_strand_id
1 'polypeptide(L)'
;RLHIKGGRVVNADCSVDADVYIENGLIVKVGKNLDVPGGTRVVDASGKLVMPGGIDTHTHMQLPFMGTFAVDDFYVGTKAAIAGGTTMIIDFVLDQKGVSLIEAYDKWRGWADPKVCCDYSFHIAVTWWSPQVKSEMAELAKNRGINSFKMFMAYKDVFMLDDSELYEVYKNCRELGALAMMHAENGHVIQHEQERMLNLGITGPEGHALCRPEDVEAEATGRAIMIANRLNCPMYIVHVMSKSSADVIVQARKQGNCCRHNVMLISSVMLKNCTLL
;
A
#
# COMPACT_ATOMS: atom_id res chain seq x y z
N ARG A 1 -2.80 20.68 -24.46
CA ARG A 1 -3.38 19.75 -25.46
C ARG A 1 -2.29 18.80 -25.93
N LEU A 2 -2.58 17.51 -25.95
CA LEU A 2 -1.65 16.44 -26.34
C LEU A 2 -2.40 15.43 -27.21
N HIS A 3 -1.78 14.99 -28.30
CA HIS A 3 -2.28 13.94 -29.18
C HIS A 3 -1.24 12.82 -29.22
N ILE A 4 -1.57 11.67 -28.63
CA ILE A 4 -0.78 10.46 -28.69
C ILE A 4 -1.25 9.68 -29.92
N LYS A 5 -0.37 9.54 -30.92
CA LYS A 5 -0.75 9.06 -32.26
C LYS A 5 -0.09 7.73 -32.60
N GLY A 6 -0.84 6.81 -33.22
CA GLY A 6 -0.31 5.57 -33.80
C GLY A 6 0.03 4.45 -32.80
N GLY A 7 -0.44 4.58 -31.56
CA GLY A 7 -0.19 3.59 -30.51
C GLY A 7 -1.23 2.47 -30.44
N ARG A 8 -0.91 1.45 -29.65
CA ARG A 8 -1.87 0.43 -29.21
C ARG A 8 -2.32 0.75 -27.79
N VAL A 9 -3.57 1.19 -27.65
CA VAL A 9 -4.20 1.45 -26.34
C VAL A 9 -4.47 0.12 -25.66
N VAL A 10 -4.00 -0.03 -24.44
CA VAL A 10 -4.12 -1.25 -23.64
C VAL A 10 -4.80 -0.91 -22.32
N ASN A 11 -5.99 -1.45 -22.12
CA ASN A 11 -6.73 -1.42 -20.86
C ASN A 11 -6.76 -2.82 -20.24
N ALA A 12 -7.30 -2.93 -19.03
CA ALA A 12 -7.39 -4.20 -18.30
C ALA A 12 -8.34 -5.22 -18.98
N ASP A 13 -9.27 -4.75 -19.82
CA ASP A 13 -10.26 -5.55 -20.52
C ASP A 13 -9.84 -5.94 -21.94
N CYS A 14 -9.24 -5.02 -22.70
CA CYS A 14 -8.87 -5.25 -24.09
C CYS A 14 -7.72 -4.35 -24.59
N SER A 15 -7.28 -4.60 -25.83
CA SER A 15 -6.29 -3.77 -26.51
C SER A 15 -6.73 -3.42 -27.93
N VAL A 16 -6.57 -2.17 -28.32
CA VAL A 16 -7.01 -1.65 -29.63
C VAL A 16 -6.02 -0.62 -30.18
N ASP A 17 -5.80 -0.63 -31.50
CA ASP A 17 -5.01 0.41 -32.14
C ASP A 17 -5.85 1.69 -32.27
N ALA A 18 -5.42 2.75 -31.58
CA ALA A 18 -6.15 4.01 -31.48
C ALA A 18 -5.21 5.14 -31.07
N ASP A 19 -5.58 6.36 -31.46
CA ASP A 19 -5.00 7.58 -30.95
C ASP A 19 -5.72 8.01 -29.66
N VAL A 20 -5.04 8.81 -28.84
CA VAL A 20 -5.59 9.41 -27.61
C VAL A 20 -5.41 10.92 -27.64
N TYR A 21 -6.51 11.66 -27.48
CA TYR A 21 -6.50 13.13 -27.40
C TYR A 21 -6.78 13.59 -25.96
N ILE A 22 -5.89 14.44 -25.44
CA ILE A 22 -5.91 14.94 -24.06
C ILE A 22 -5.97 16.48 -24.06
N GLU A 23 -6.87 17.02 -23.27
CA GLU A 23 -7.08 18.45 -23.07
C GLU A 23 -7.45 18.73 -21.62
N ASN A 24 -6.87 19.79 -21.04
CA ASN A 24 -7.09 20.21 -19.64
C ASN A 24 -6.92 19.07 -18.62
N GLY A 25 -5.92 18.19 -18.83
CA GLY A 25 -5.64 17.05 -17.95
C GLY A 25 -6.56 15.85 -18.12
N LEU A 26 -7.53 15.89 -19.05
CA LEU A 26 -8.51 14.84 -19.26
C LEU A 26 -8.37 14.20 -20.64
N ILE A 27 -8.64 12.90 -20.72
CA ILE A 27 -8.80 12.20 -22.01
C ILE A 27 -10.15 12.59 -22.59
N VAL A 28 -10.15 13.25 -23.75
CA VAL A 28 -11.37 13.77 -24.40
C VAL A 28 -11.86 12.84 -25.52
N LYS A 29 -10.94 12.22 -26.26
CA LYS A 29 -11.28 11.27 -27.33
C LYS A 29 -10.28 10.12 -27.39
N VAL A 30 -10.78 8.93 -27.71
CA VAL A 30 -9.98 7.75 -28.06
C VAL A 30 -10.55 7.17 -29.36
N GLY A 31 -9.72 6.92 -30.35
CA GLY A 31 -10.19 6.39 -31.63
C GLY A 31 -9.15 6.50 -32.75
N LYS A 32 -9.48 5.97 -33.92
CA LYS A 32 -8.60 6.05 -35.10
C LYS A 32 -8.81 7.37 -35.83
N ASN A 33 -7.75 7.92 -36.41
CA ASN A 33 -7.79 9.12 -37.27
C ASN A 33 -8.54 10.29 -36.60
N LEU A 34 -8.18 10.62 -35.37
CA LEU A 34 -8.85 11.68 -34.62
C LEU A 34 -8.67 13.05 -35.30
N ASP A 35 -9.78 13.76 -35.48
CA ASP A 35 -9.76 15.19 -35.80
C ASP A 35 -9.44 15.97 -34.51
N VAL A 36 -8.23 16.51 -34.47
CA VAL A 36 -7.66 17.22 -33.31
C VAL A 36 -7.40 18.69 -33.66
N PRO A 37 -7.65 19.63 -32.73
CA PRO A 37 -7.40 21.04 -32.98
C PRO A 37 -5.95 21.33 -33.38
N GLY A 38 -5.76 22.29 -34.30
CA GLY A 38 -4.44 22.77 -34.70
C GLY A 38 -3.60 23.31 -33.52
N GLY A 39 -2.28 23.16 -33.61
CA GLY A 39 -1.35 23.53 -32.53
C GLY A 39 -1.33 22.57 -31.35
N THR A 40 -1.88 21.36 -31.50
CA THR A 40 -1.78 20.29 -30.50
C THR A 40 -0.40 19.62 -30.58
N ARG A 41 0.25 19.45 -29.44
CA ARG A 41 1.52 18.70 -29.36
C ARG A 41 1.25 17.23 -29.71
N VAL A 42 1.99 16.70 -30.68
CA VAL A 42 1.90 15.28 -31.07
C VAL A 42 3.02 14.49 -30.41
N VAL A 43 2.67 13.33 -29.86
CA VAL A 43 3.62 12.29 -29.42
C VAL A 43 3.38 11.07 -30.28
N ASP A 44 4.42 10.65 -31.00
CA ASP A 44 4.39 9.43 -31.81
C ASP A 44 4.55 8.20 -30.92
N ALA A 45 3.51 7.37 -30.90
CA ALA A 45 3.45 6.11 -30.16
C ALA A 45 3.50 4.90 -31.11
N SER A 46 3.97 5.07 -32.35
CA SER A 46 4.12 3.98 -33.32
C SER A 46 4.96 2.83 -32.74
N GLY A 47 4.38 1.63 -32.73
CA GLY A 47 5.01 0.43 -32.15
C GLY A 47 5.13 0.46 -30.62
N LYS A 48 4.42 1.37 -29.94
CA LYS A 48 4.37 1.49 -28.48
C LYS A 48 2.98 1.14 -27.94
N LEU A 49 2.95 0.76 -26.66
CA LEU A 49 1.72 0.60 -25.90
C LEU A 49 1.37 1.92 -25.22
N VAL A 50 0.10 2.29 -25.24
CA VAL A 50 -0.46 3.42 -24.50
C VAL A 50 -1.32 2.84 -23.39
N MET A 51 -0.82 2.92 -22.16
CA MET A 51 -1.43 2.31 -20.97
C MET A 51 -1.83 3.39 -19.97
N PRO A 52 -2.81 3.12 -19.09
CA PRO A 52 -2.95 3.88 -17.86
C PRO A 52 -1.62 3.94 -17.12
N GLY A 53 -1.29 5.09 -16.54
CA GLY A 53 -0.12 5.19 -15.68
C GLY A 53 -0.28 4.28 -14.46
N GLY A 54 0.84 3.75 -13.96
CA GLY A 54 0.83 2.90 -12.78
C GLY A 54 0.26 3.60 -11.56
N ILE A 55 -0.41 2.84 -10.70
CA ILE A 55 -0.83 3.28 -9.37
C ILE A 55 -0.07 2.44 -8.35
N ASP A 56 0.88 3.05 -7.66
CA ASP A 56 1.59 2.40 -6.56
C ASP A 56 0.77 2.56 -5.28
N THR A 57 0.15 1.46 -4.84
CA THR A 57 -0.74 1.46 -3.68
C THR A 57 -0.01 1.33 -2.34
N HIS A 58 1.33 1.34 -2.32
CA HIS A 58 2.06 1.14 -1.07
C HIS A 58 3.42 1.85 -1.08
N THR A 59 3.41 3.15 -0.75
CA THR A 59 4.64 3.93 -0.58
C THR A 59 4.86 4.38 0.86
N HIS A 60 6.10 4.74 1.20
CA HIS A 60 6.50 5.30 2.50
C HIS A 60 7.49 6.46 2.30
N MET A 61 7.02 7.53 1.68
CA MET A 61 7.84 8.70 1.34
C MET A 61 8.11 9.54 2.58
N GLN A 62 9.38 9.92 2.80
CA GLN A 62 9.78 10.75 3.94
C GLN A 62 9.33 10.17 5.32
N LEU A 63 9.13 8.85 5.42
CA LEU A 63 8.61 8.21 6.63
C LEU A 63 9.64 8.31 7.77
N PRO A 64 9.29 8.89 8.94
CA PRO A 64 10.06 8.71 10.16
C PRO A 64 9.89 7.27 10.69
N PHE A 65 10.96 6.47 10.67
CA PHE A 65 10.92 5.09 11.14
C PHE A 65 12.26 4.66 11.76
N MET A 66 12.20 3.99 12.92
CA MET A 66 13.36 3.45 13.66
C MET A 66 14.53 4.45 13.82
N GLY A 67 14.21 5.71 14.13
CA GLY A 67 15.21 6.75 14.48
C GLY A 67 15.79 7.53 13.29
N THR A 68 15.32 7.29 12.07
CA THR A 68 15.71 8.04 10.87
C THR A 68 14.51 8.31 9.95
N PHE A 69 14.75 8.92 8.79
CA PHE A 69 13.77 9.14 7.75
C PHE A 69 14.10 8.33 6.50
N ALA A 70 13.08 7.90 5.75
CA ALA A 70 13.27 7.43 4.38
C ALA A 70 13.94 8.52 3.54
N VAL A 71 14.94 8.12 2.73
CA VAL A 71 15.75 9.06 1.93
C VAL A 71 14.99 9.65 0.75
N ASP A 72 14.06 8.88 0.18
CA ASP A 72 13.14 9.39 -0.83
C ASP A 72 12.01 10.14 -0.14
N ASP A 73 12.02 11.46 -0.29
CA ASP A 73 10.89 12.30 0.10
C ASP A 73 9.80 12.33 -0.99
N PHE A 74 8.71 13.04 -0.75
CA PHE A 74 7.63 13.15 -1.73
C PHE A 74 8.07 13.71 -3.08
N TYR A 75 9.09 14.56 -3.15
CA TYR A 75 9.57 15.11 -4.42
C TYR A 75 10.41 14.10 -5.18
N VAL A 76 11.45 13.54 -4.55
CA VAL A 76 12.35 12.58 -5.20
C VAL A 76 11.60 11.28 -5.53
N GLY A 77 10.79 10.79 -4.60
CA GLY A 77 10.01 9.56 -4.75
C GLY A 77 8.98 9.64 -5.88
N THR A 78 8.19 10.71 -5.96
CA THR A 78 7.22 10.86 -7.07
C THR A 78 7.89 11.11 -8.42
N LYS A 79 9.06 11.77 -8.43
CA LYS A 79 9.87 11.88 -9.66
C LYS A 79 10.34 10.52 -10.14
N ALA A 80 10.79 9.64 -9.23
CA ALA A 80 11.15 8.27 -9.54
C ALA A 80 9.94 7.47 -10.04
N ALA A 81 8.76 7.63 -9.42
CA ALA A 81 7.52 6.99 -9.84
C ALA A 81 7.19 7.34 -11.31
N ILE A 82 7.19 8.63 -11.67
CA ILE A 82 6.89 9.08 -13.04
C ILE A 82 7.94 8.56 -14.03
N ALA A 83 9.23 8.56 -13.65
CA ALA A 83 10.29 8.02 -14.50
C ALA A 83 10.12 6.51 -14.77
N GLY A 84 9.52 5.78 -13.83
CA GLY A 84 9.16 4.37 -13.98
C GLY A 84 7.80 4.10 -14.63
N GLY A 85 7.03 5.14 -14.98
CA GLY A 85 5.69 5.01 -15.58
C GLY A 85 4.53 4.94 -14.57
N THR A 86 4.78 5.15 -13.28
CA THR A 86 3.76 5.29 -12.22
C THR A 86 3.34 6.75 -12.11
N THR A 87 2.03 7.01 -12.17
CA THR A 87 1.47 8.38 -12.16
C THR A 87 0.63 8.69 -10.94
N MET A 88 0.46 7.73 -10.02
CA MET A 88 -0.18 7.95 -8.73
C MET A 88 0.49 7.11 -7.66
N ILE A 89 0.67 7.69 -6.47
CA ILE A 89 1.09 6.96 -5.26
C ILE A 89 -0.01 7.01 -4.19
N ILE A 90 -0.07 5.98 -3.35
CA ILE A 90 -0.86 6.00 -2.11
C ILE A 90 0.08 5.70 -0.94
N ASP A 91 0.33 6.72 -0.14
CA ASP A 91 1.30 6.68 0.95
C ASP A 91 0.62 6.35 2.29
N PHE A 92 1.38 5.90 3.29
CA PHE A 92 0.84 5.62 4.62
C PHE A 92 1.14 6.77 5.60
N VAL A 93 0.08 7.38 6.10
CA VAL A 93 0.16 8.23 7.29
C VAL A 93 0.35 7.32 8.50
N LEU A 94 1.55 7.36 9.10
CA LEU A 94 1.93 6.49 10.21
C LEU A 94 2.60 7.28 11.32
N ASP A 95 1.89 7.49 12.43
CA ASP A 95 2.42 8.18 13.60
C ASP A 95 2.41 7.29 14.86
N GLN A 96 3.03 7.80 15.92
CA GLN A 96 3.18 7.10 17.19
C GLN A 96 1.83 6.85 17.88
N LYS A 97 1.82 5.81 18.72
CA LYS A 97 0.68 5.46 19.56
C LYS A 97 0.20 6.67 20.37
N GLY A 98 -1.10 6.95 20.35
CA GLY A 98 -1.73 8.04 21.12
C GLY A 98 -1.80 9.39 20.39
N VAL A 99 -1.19 9.55 19.21
CA VAL A 99 -1.33 10.75 18.38
C VAL A 99 -2.67 10.71 17.63
N SER A 100 -3.29 11.89 17.46
CA SER A 100 -4.52 12.04 16.66
C SER A 100 -4.29 11.66 15.19
N LEU A 101 -5.22 10.91 14.61
CA LEU A 101 -5.16 10.53 13.20
C LEU A 101 -5.31 11.76 12.27
N ILE A 102 -6.05 12.78 12.72
CA ILE A 102 -6.25 14.02 11.96
C ILE A 102 -4.97 14.84 11.93
N GLU A 103 -4.32 15.00 13.09
CA GLU A 103 -3.04 15.71 13.19
C GLU A 103 -1.97 15.02 12.33
N ALA A 104 -1.90 13.69 12.38
CA ALA A 104 -0.99 12.92 11.54
C ALA A 104 -1.32 13.12 10.04
N TYR A 105 -2.58 13.07 9.65
CA TYR A 105 -3.00 13.32 8.26
C TYR A 105 -2.60 14.72 7.79
N ASP A 106 -2.87 15.75 8.58
CA ASP A 106 -2.55 17.14 8.23
C ASP A 106 -1.04 17.36 8.12
N LYS A 107 -0.25 16.69 8.98
CA LYS A 107 1.22 16.68 8.87
C LYS A 107 1.69 16.08 7.54
N TRP A 108 1.16 14.91 7.16
CA TRP A 108 1.52 14.25 5.90
C TRP A 108 1.11 15.07 4.67
N ARG A 109 -0.08 15.65 4.69
CA ARG A 109 -0.54 16.60 3.65
C ARG A 109 0.41 17.78 3.54
N GLY A 110 0.84 18.36 4.66
CA GLY A 110 1.80 19.45 4.70
C GLY A 110 3.17 19.09 4.11
N TRP A 111 3.60 17.83 4.18
CA TRP A 111 4.81 17.36 3.53
C TRP A 111 4.63 17.09 2.03
N ALA A 112 3.49 16.51 1.63
CA ALA A 112 3.24 16.04 0.28
C ALA A 112 2.77 17.16 -0.68
N ASP A 113 1.76 17.95 -0.30
CA ASP A 113 1.12 18.97 -1.15
C ASP A 113 2.12 19.91 -1.86
N PRO A 114 3.21 20.40 -1.22
CA PRO A 114 4.16 21.27 -1.89
C PRO A 114 5.25 20.54 -2.71
N LYS A 115 5.33 19.20 -2.64
CA LYS A 115 6.48 18.41 -3.15
C LYS A 115 6.15 17.44 -4.27
N VAL A 116 4.93 16.88 -4.29
CA VAL A 116 4.59 15.81 -5.22
C VAL A 116 4.67 16.24 -6.69
N CYS A 117 5.21 15.36 -7.54
CA CYS A 117 5.29 15.55 -8.99
C CYS A 117 4.13 14.87 -9.74
N CYS A 118 3.36 14.01 -9.08
CA CYS A 118 2.19 13.32 -9.61
C CYS A 118 1.06 13.30 -8.57
N ASP A 119 -0.11 12.81 -8.97
CA ASP A 119 -1.25 12.69 -8.06
C ASP A 119 -0.94 11.71 -6.92
N TYR A 120 -1.58 11.92 -5.77
CA TYR A 120 -1.38 11.07 -4.62
C TYR A 120 -2.63 10.96 -3.74
N SER A 121 -2.64 9.96 -2.87
CA SER A 121 -3.62 9.83 -1.78
C SER A 121 -2.96 9.18 -0.56
N PHE A 122 -3.75 8.92 0.49
CA PHE A 122 -3.26 8.34 1.73
C PHE A 122 -4.10 7.16 2.22
N HIS A 123 -3.39 6.20 2.80
CA HIS A 123 -3.90 5.26 3.79
C HIS A 123 -3.59 5.78 5.19
N ILE A 124 -4.47 5.55 6.16
CA ILE A 124 -4.25 5.98 7.55
C ILE A 124 -3.93 4.79 8.44
N ALA A 125 -2.76 4.79 9.07
CA ALA A 125 -2.43 3.76 10.04
C ALA A 125 -3.18 3.97 11.36
N VAL A 126 -3.85 2.92 11.83
CA VAL A 126 -4.49 2.84 13.15
C VAL A 126 -3.57 2.03 14.06
N THR A 127 -2.78 2.74 14.87
CA THR A 127 -1.74 2.17 15.75
C THR A 127 -2.17 2.03 17.21
N TRP A 128 -3.38 2.51 17.52
CA TRP A 128 -4.06 2.39 18.81
C TRP A 128 -5.56 2.48 18.64
N TRP A 129 -6.33 2.05 19.64
CA TRP A 129 -7.77 2.11 19.60
C TRP A 129 -8.37 2.88 20.79
N SER A 130 -9.33 3.76 20.50
CA SER A 130 -10.11 4.50 21.48
C SER A 130 -11.38 5.09 20.84
N PRO A 131 -12.34 5.61 21.63
CA PRO A 131 -13.49 6.36 21.09
C PRO A 131 -13.08 7.57 20.23
N GLN A 132 -11.94 8.21 20.54
CA GLN A 132 -11.40 9.30 19.74
C GLN A 132 -11.00 8.80 18.35
N VAL A 133 -10.19 7.73 18.28
CA VAL A 133 -9.77 7.11 17.01
C VAL A 133 -10.98 6.72 16.17
N LYS A 134 -12.02 6.13 16.79
CA LYS A 134 -13.28 5.80 16.10
C LYS A 134 -13.91 7.03 15.41
N SER A 135 -13.99 8.15 16.13
CA SER A 135 -14.55 9.41 15.61
C SER A 135 -13.68 10.01 14.50
N GLU A 136 -12.36 9.99 14.67
CA GLU A 136 -11.41 10.54 13.69
C GLU A 136 -11.41 9.73 12.39
N MET A 137 -11.53 8.40 12.45
CA MET A 137 -11.73 7.57 11.26
C MET A 137 -12.98 8.00 10.47
N ALA A 138 -14.08 8.32 11.17
CA ALA A 138 -15.31 8.76 10.53
C ALA A 138 -15.14 10.14 9.86
N GLU A 139 -14.43 11.06 10.49
CA GLU A 139 -14.08 12.37 9.94
C GLU A 139 -13.21 12.24 8.68
N LEU A 140 -12.15 11.41 8.76
CA LEU A 140 -11.27 11.12 7.62
C LEU A 140 -12.03 10.55 6.43
N ALA A 141 -12.96 9.62 6.70
CA ALA A 141 -13.73 8.96 5.65
C ALA A 141 -14.79 9.85 5.01
N LYS A 142 -15.51 10.65 5.80
CA LYS A 142 -16.61 11.47 5.29
C LYS A 142 -16.13 12.77 4.66
N ASN A 143 -15.10 13.39 5.24
CA ASN A 143 -14.75 14.78 4.95
C ASN A 143 -13.35 14.95 4.35
N ARG A 144 -12.48 13.92 4.40
CA ARG A 144 -11.09 14.04 3.93
C ARG A 144 -10.71 13.04 2.82
N GLY A 145 -11.69 12.30 2.29
CA GLY A 145 -11.51 11.41 1.14
C GLY A 145 -10.75 10.12 1.43
N ILE A 146 -10.63 9.71 2.70
CA ILE A 146 -9.90 8.50 3.10
C ILE A 146 -10.85 7.30 3.19
N ASN A 147 -10.61 6.26 2.42
CA ASN A 147 -11.45 5.05 2.45
C ASN A 147 -10.67 3.78 2.83
N SER A 148 -9.49 3.91 3.43
CA SER A 148 -8.62 2.78 3.74
C SER A 148 -7.77 3.04 4.98
N PHE A 149 -7.79 2.06 5.89
CA PHE A 149 -7.14 2.14 7.20
C PHE A 149 -6.23 0.93 7.39
N LYS A 150 -4.99 1.14 7.86
CA LYS A 150 -4.00 0.07 8.03
C LYS A 150 -3.71 -0.23 9.49
N MET A 151 -3.70 -1.51 9.82
CA MET A 151 -3.43 -2.03 11.15
C MET A 151 -2.24 -2.98 11.10
N PHE A 152 -1.68 -3.27 12.27
CA PHE A 152 -0.49 -4.10 12.43
C PHE A 152 -0.74 -5.17 13.48
N MET A 153 -0.42 -6.42 13.14
CA MET A 153 -0.35 -7.53 14.09
C MET A 153 1.09 -7.78 14.60
N ALA A 154 2.05 -7.02 14.06
CA ALA A 154 3.45 -7.03 14.43
C ALA A 154 3.87 -5.67 15.04
N TYR A 155 5.17 -5.51 15.30
CA TYR A 155 5.73 -4.34 16.00
C TYR A 155 5.12 -4.18 17.40
N LYS A 156 5.25 -5.24 18.20
CA LYS A 156 4.80 -5.26 19.59
C LYS A 156 5.33 -4.04 20.35
N ASP A 157 4.46 -3.47 21.19
CA ASP A 157 4.68 -2.26 21.99
C ASP A 157 4.82 -0.95 21.20
N VAL A 158 4.80 -1.00 19.86
CA VAL A 158 4.91 0.19 18.99
C VAL A 158 3.61 0.44 18.21
N PHE A 159 3.20 -0.50 17.37
CA PHE A 159 2.02 -0.35 16.48
C PHE A 159 1.02 -1.50 16.58
N MET A 160 1.41 -2.60 17.23
CA MET A 160 0.59 -3.80 17.32
C MET A 160 -0.74 -3.53 18.01
N LEU A 161 -1.82 -3.96 17.36
CA LEU A 161 -3.15 -4.07 17.96
C LEU A 161 -3.43 -5.51 18.38
N ASP A 162 -4.13 -5.68 19.49
CA ASP A 162 -4.64 -6.98 19.89
C ASP A 162 -5.92 -7.37 19.12
N ASP A 163 -6.36 -8.63 19.24
CA ASP A 163 -7.52 -9.12 18.50
C ASP A 163 -8.83 -8.40 18.88
N SER A 164 -8.94 -7.88 20.11
CA SER A 164 -10.12 -7.16 20.57
C SER A 164 -10.18 -5.75 19.97
N GLU A 165 -9.04 -5.07 19.88
CA GLU A 165 -8.90 -3.80 19.18
C GLU A 165 -9.15 -3.98 17.68
N LEU A 166 -8.57 -5.01 17.07
CA LEU A 166 -8.79 -5.33 15.65
C LEU A 166 -10.27 -5.58 15.34
N TYR A 167 -10.98 -6.30 16.21
CA TYR A 167 -12.42 -6.53 16.06
C TYR A 167 -13.20 -5.20 15.98
N GLU A 168 -12.94 -4.27 16.90
CA GLU A 168 -13.62 -2.97 16.92
C GLU A 168 -13.22 -2.08 15.74
N VAL A 169 -11.94 -2.09 15.34
CA VAL A 169 -11.46 -1.35 14.16
C VAL A 169 -12.13 -1.87 12.89
N TYR A 170 -12.19 -3.20 12.70
CA TYR A 170 -12.81 -3.79 11.50
C TYR A 170 -14.31 -3.53 11.45
N LYS A 171 -14.98 -3.57 12.60
CA LYS A 171 -16.39 -3.19 12.71
C LYS A 171 -16.59 -1.74 12.28
N ASN A 172 -15.73 -0.83 12.73
CA ASN A 172 -15.78 0.58 12.33
C ASN A 172 -15.49 0.76 10.84
N CYS A 173 -14.48 0.08 10.28
CA CYS A 173 -14.22 0.10 8.83
C CYS A 173 -15.45 -0.35 8.03
N ARG A 174 -16.15 -1.40 8.50
CA ARG A 174 -17.39 -1.87 7.87
C ARG A 174 -18.50 -0.83 7.95
N GLU A 175 -18.71 -0.21 9.11
CA GLU A 175 -19.70 0.87 9.30
C GLU A 175 -19.43 2.08 8.38
N LEU A 176 -18.16 2.38 8.12
CA LEU A 176 -17.74 3.50 7.28
C LEU A 176 -17.67 3.18 5.77
N GLY A 177 -17.79 1.90 5.39
CA GLY A 177 -17.54 1.46 4.01
C GLY A 177 -16.06 1.58 3.60
N ALA A 178 -15.15 1.54 4.56
CA ALA A 178 -13.71 1.64 4.35
C ALA A 178 -13.06 0.25 4.24
N LEU A 179 -11.91 0.19 3.55
CA LEU A 179 -11.09 -1.00 3.39
C LEU A 179 -10.14 -1.15 4.59
N ALA A 180 -10.21 -2.30 5.27
CA ALA A 180 -9.25 -2.66 6.29
C ALA A 180 -7.97 -3.23 5.63
N MET A 181 -6.81 -2.69 5.94
CA MET A 181 -5.51 -3.15 5.46
C MET A 181 -4.71 -3.77 6.61
N MET A 182 -4.00 -4.87 6.35
CA MET A 182 -3.33 -5.62 7.41
C MET A 182 -1.87 -5.93 7.11
N HIS A 183 -0.98 -5.50 8.00
CA HIS A 183 0.35 -6.07 8.15
C HIS A 183 0.24 -7.31 9.06
N ALA A 184 0.25 -8.49 8.44
CA ALA A 184 -0.12 -9.76 9.06
C ALA A 184 1.11 -10.62 9.38
N GLU A 185 1.80 -10.32 10.48
CA GLU A 185 2.79 -11.21 11.09
C GLU A 185 2.51 -11.30 12.60
N ASN A 186 2.80 -12.44 13.24
CA ASN A 186 2.58 -12.59 14.68
C ASN A 186 3.66 -11.86 15.51
N GLY A 187 3.35 -10.64 15.97
CA GLY A 187 4.28 -9.79 16.71
C GLY A 187 4.81 -10.37 18.02
N HIS A 188 4.04 -11.23 18.70
CA HIS A 188 4.50 -11.89 19.93
C HIS A 188 5.57 -12.92 19.65
N VAL A 189 5.39 -13.74 18.60
CA VAL A 189 6.38 -14.75 18.19
C VAL A 189 7.64 -14.07 17.67
N ILE A 190 7.49 -13.03 16.84
CA ILE A 190 8.62 -12.25 16.31
C ILE A 190 9.51 -11.72 17.44
N GLN A 191 8.93 -11.15 18.50
CA GLN A 191 9.73 -10.60 19.60
C GLN A 191 10.58 -11.69 20.28
N HIS A 192 9.98 -12.84 20.59
CA HIS A 192 10.71 -13.95 21.22
C HIS A 192 11.81 -14.51 20.30
N GLU A 193 11.52 -14.65 19.00
CA GLU A 193 12.51 -15.14 18.04
C GLU A 193 13.63 -14.13 17.79
N GLN A 194 13.35 -12.82 17.83
CA GLN A 194 14.38 -11.79 17.77
C GLN A 194 15.36 -11.89 18.94
N GLU A 195 14.84 -12.01 20.16
CA GLU A 195 15.64 -12.22 21.36
C GLU A 195 16.46 -13.52 21.27
N ARG A 196 15.84 -14.60 20.75
CA ARG A 196 16.52 -15.88 20.53
C ARG A 196 17.69 -15.76 19.54
N MET A 197 17.50 -15.10 18.39
CA MET A 197 18.58 -14.91 17.40
C MET A 197 19.75 -14.14 17.98
N LEU A 198 19.48 -13.06 18.72
CA LEU A 198 20.52 -12.27 19.37
C LEU A 198 21.26 -13.08 20.45
N ASN A 199 20.55 -13.87 21.25
CA ASN A 199 21.15 -14.76 22.26
C ASN A 199 22.03 -15.87 21.64
N LEU A 200 21.75 -16.27 20.39
CA LEU A 200 22.58 -17.18 19.62
C LEU A 200 23.79 -16.49 18.95
N GLY A 201 23.96 -15.18 19.14
CA GLY A 201 25.02 -14.39 18.53
C GLY A 201 24.76 -14.05 17.05
N ILE A 202 23.55 -14.29 16.54
CA ILE A 202 23.16 -13.98 15.16
C ILE A 202 22.73 -12.51 15.11
N THR A 203 23.68 -11.63 14.82
CA THR A 203 23.47 -10.18 14.76
C THR A 203 23.49 -9.62 13.33
N GLY A 204 23.74 -10.46 12.32
CA GLY A 204 23.72 -10.06 10.93
C GLY A 204 22.30 -9.93 10.36
N PRO A 205 22.14 -9.37 9.14
CA PRO A 205 20.85 -9.21 8.48
C PRO A 205 20.07 -10.51 8.30
N GLU A 206 20.74 -11.66 8.19
CA GLU A 206 20.13 -12.98 8.12
C GLU A 206 19.26 -13.29 9.35
N GLY A 207 19.63 -12.77 10.52
CA GLY A 207 18.83 -12.89 11.75
C GLY A 207 17.43 -12.27 11.60
N HIS A 208 17.29 -11.24 10.76
CA HIS A 208 15.98 -10.62 10.48
C HIS A 208 15.02 -11.59 9.80
N ALA A 209 15.49 -12.32 8.78
CA ALA A 209 14.66 -13.33 8.10
C ALA A 209 14.43 -14.55 9.00
N LEU A 210 15.45 -14.98 9.74
CA LEU A 210 15.37 -16.15 10.61
C LEU A 210 14.41 -15.98 11.79
N CYS A 211 14.27 -14.77 12.33
CA CYS A 211 13.34 -14.50 13.43
C CYS A 211 11.87 -14.34 13.00
N ARG A 212 11.59 -14.38 11.69
CA ARG A 212 10.24 -14.18 11.12
C ARG A 212 9.97 -15.20 10.00
N PRO A 213 9.97 -16.51 10.31
CA PRO A 213 9.68 -17.53 9.31
C PRO A 213 8.26 -17.39 8.74
N GLU A 214 8.02 -17.95 7.56
CA GLU A 214 6.77 -17.73 6.82
C GLU A 214 5.48 -18.19 7.52
N ASP A 215 5.57 -19.13 8.46
CA ASP A 215 4.44 -19.60 9.26
C ASP A 215 3.91 -18.51 10.22
N VAL A 216 4.78 -17.60 10.67
CA VAL A 216 4.43 -16.40 11.46
C VAL A 216 3.54 -15.45 10.65
N GLU A 217 3.82 -15.29 9.35
CA GLU A 217 3.00 -14.49 8.43
C GLU A 217 1.67 -15.20 8.13
N ALA A 218 1.72 -16.51 7.88
CA ALA A 218 0.55 -17.30 7.50
C ALA A 218 -0.49 -17.41 8.63
N GLU A 219 -0.04 -17.60 9.88
CA GLU A 219 -0.92 -17.61 11.07
C GLU A 219 -1.68 -16.30 11.19
N ALA A 220 -0.96 -15.18 11.24
CA ALA A 220 -1.55 -13.86 11.39
C ALA A 220 -2.47 -13.50 10.22
N THR A 221 -2.13 -13.92 9.00
CA THR A 221 -3.00 -13.78 7.83
C THR A 221 -4.32 -14.52 8.02
N GLY A 222 -4.28 -15.77 8.47
CA GLY A 222 -5.48 -16.57 8.74
C GLY A 222 -6.34 -15.96 9.85
N ARG A 223 -5.71 -15.51 10.95
CA ARG A 223 -6.38 -14.88 12.08
C ARG A 223 -7.05 -13.57 11.69
N ALA A 224 -6.36 -12.69 10.97
CA ALA A 224 -6.93 -11.45 10.46
C ALA A 224 -8.18 -11.73 9.59
N ILE A 225 -8.07 -12.68 8.65
CA ILE A 225 -9.16 -13.08 7.75
C ILE A 225 -10.36 -13.59 8.53
N MET A 226 -10.13 -14.42 9.54
CA MET A 226 -11.19 -14.96 10.37
C MET A 226 -11.98 -13.83 11.05
N ILE A 227 -11.30 -12.90 11.73
CA ILE A 227 -11.93 -11.78 12.43
C ILE A 227 -12.70 -10.89 11.45
N ALA A 228 -12.10 -10.50 10.32
CA ALA A 228 -12.76 -9.66 9.32
C ALA A 228 -14.00 -10.33 8.73
N ASN A 229 -13.95 -11.65 8.50
CA ASN A 229 -15.08 -12.42 7.97
C ASN A 229 -16.26 -12.47 8.95
N ARG A 230 -16.00 -12.58 10.26
CA ARG A 230 -17.08 -12.51 11.28
C ARG A 230 -17.84 -11.19 11.23
N LEU A 231 -17.21 -10.13 10.74
CA LEU A 231 -17.76 -8.78 10.65
C LEU A 231 -18.23 -8.39 9.24
N ASN A 232 -18.07 -9.28 8.25
CA ASN A 232 -18.25 -8.97 6.83
C ASN A 232 -17.48 -7.71 6.38
N CYS A 233 -16.30 -7.49 6.97
CA CYS A 233 -15.43 -6.36 6.65
C CYS A 233 -14.53 -6.74 5.45
N PRO A 234 -14.51 -5.94 4.37
CA PRO A 234 -13.56 -6.17 3.28
C PRO A 234 -12.14 -5.92 3.77
N MET A 235 -11.24 -6.86 3.47
CA MET A 235 -9.86 -6.79 3.93
C MET A 235 -8.84 -6.91 2.81
N TYR A 236 -7.71 -6.21 3.00
CA TYR A 236 -6.55 -6.21 2.14
C TYR A 236 -5.29 -6.60 2.93
N ILE A 237 -4.72 -7.77 2.66
CA ILE A 237 -3.44 -8.18 3.23
C ILE A 237 -2.32 -7.50 2.44
N VAL A 238 -1.58 -6.61 3.09
CA VAL A 238 -0.46 -5.90 2.44
C VAL A 238 0.76 -6.81 2.35
N HIS A 239 1.65 -6.52 1.39
CA HIS A 239 2.97 -7.15 1.21
C HIS A 239 3.00 -8.65 1.53
N VAL A 240 2.22 -9.46 0.81
CA VAL A 240 2.28 -10.92 0.97
C VAL A 240 3.63 -11.41 0.45
N MET A 241 4.44 -11.97 1.35
CA MET A 241 5.83 -12.36 1.06
C MET A 241 6.00 -13.87 0.91
N SER A 242 5.14 -14.67 1.55
CA SER A 242 5.25 -16.13 1.55
C SER A 242 4.18 -16.86 0.76
N LYS A 243 4.54 -18.06 0.31
CA LYS A 243 3.60 -19.00 -0.30
C LYS A 243 2.50 -19.41 0.69
N SER A 244 2.89 -19.67 1.94
CA SER A 244 1.98 -20.10 3.00
C SER A 244 0.87 -19.06 3.25
N SER A 245 1.20 -17.76 3.33
CA SER A 245 0.19 -16.69 3.42
C SER A 245 -0.67 -16.57 2.17
N ALA A 246 -0.07 -16.69 0.97
CA ALA A 246 -0.82 -16.68 -0.28
C ALA A 246 -1.84 -17.83 -0.35
N ASP A 247 -1.45 -19.03 0.07
CA ASP A 247 -2.33 -20.20 0.12
C ASP A 247 -3.50 -19.98 1.08
N VAL A 248 -3.26 -19.41 2.27
CA VAL A 248 -4.32 -19.02 3.22
C VAL A 248 -5.33 -18.06 2.57
N ILE A 249 -4.85 -17.04 1.85
CA ILE A 249 -5.72 -16.08 1.17
C ILE A 249 -6.53 -16.73 0.04
N VAL A 250 -5.90 -17.60 -0.76
CA VAL A 250 -6.58 -18.35 -1.83
C VAL A 250 -7.69 -19.24 -1.27
N GLN A 251 -7.44 -19.93 -0.15
CA GLN A 251 -8.46 -20.77 0.48
C GLN A 251 -9.62 -19.94 1.03
N ALA A 252 -9.34 -18.81 1.68
CA ALA A 252 -10.36 -17.89 2.16
C ALA A 252 -11.25 -17.36 1.02
N ARG A 253 -10.64 -16.98 -0.12
CA ARG A 253 -11.38 -16.51 -1.29
C ARG A 253 -12.25 -17.61 -1.90
N LYS A 254 -11.78 -18.86 -1.95
CA LYS A 254 -12.58 -20.01 -2.39
C LYS A 254 -13.82 -20.24 -1.52
N GLN A 255 -13.74 -19.89 -0.24
CA GLN A 255 -14.86 -19.98 0.71
C GLN A 255 -15.82 -18.76 0.64
N GLY A 256 -15.54 -17.78 -0.23
CA GLY A 256 -16.37 -16.60 -0.42
C GLY A 256 -16.00 -15.40 0.46
N ASN A 257 -14.91 -15.47 1.22
CA ASN A 257 -14.48 -14.37 2.09
C ASN A 257 -13.98 -13.18 1.24
N CYS A 258 -14.33 -11.96 1.65
CA CYS A 258 -13.94 -10.72 0.97
C CYS A 258 -12.51 -10.26 1.32
N CYS A 259 -11.50 -11.06 0.98
CA CYS A 259 -10.09 -10.70 1.15
C CYS A 259 -9.34 -10.52 -0.19
N ARG A 260 -8.52 -9.48 -0.28
CA ARG A 260 -7.60 -9.17 -1.40
C ARG A 260 -6.18 -9.03 -0.88
N HIS A 261 -5.19 -9.00 -1.78
CA HIS A 261 -3.79 -8.86 -1.39
C HIS A 261 -2.93 -8.17 -2.46
N ASN A 262 -1.75 -7.69 -2.05
CA ASN A 262 -0.64 -7.36 -2.96
C ASN A 262 0.47 -8.40 -2.82
N VAL A 263 1.25 -8.61 -3.88
CA VAL A 263 2.45 -9.45 -3.87
C VAL A 263 3.68 -8.55 -3.99
N MET A 264 4.66 -8.71 -3.10
CA MET A 264 6.00 -8.12 -3.26
C MET A 264 6.99 -9.22 -3.66
N LEU A 265 7.93 -8.91 -4.56
CA LEU A 265 8.90 -9.89 -5.06
C LEU A 265 10.20 -9.92 -4.22
N ILE A 266 10.38 -11.07 -3.56
CA ILE A 266 11.61 -11.86 -3.28
C ILE A 266 12.66 -11.35 -2.26
N SER A 267 12.85 -12.17 -1.20
CA SER A 267 13.85 -12.09 -0.12
C SER A 267 15.30 -12.41 -0.49
N SER A 268 15.57 -12.87 -1.72
CA SER A 268 16.91 -13.32 -2.17
C SER A 268 18.00 -12.23 -2.13
N VAL A 269 17.62 -10.96 -1.94
CA VAL A 269 18.56 -9.85 -1.78
C VAL A 269 19.29 -9.91 -0.44
N MET A 270 18.66 -10.44 0.62
CA MET A 270 19.31 -10.52 1.94
C MET A 270 20.41 -11.59 2.00
N LEU A 271 20.28 -12.68 1.23
CA LEU A 271 21.26 -13.79 1.23
C LEU A 271 22.51 -13.52 0.38
N LYS A 272 22.46 -12.55 -0.55
CA LYS A 272 23.58 -12.28 -1.47
C LYS A 272 24.78 -11.56 -0.84
N ASN A 273 24.64 -11.00 0.37
CA ASN A 273 25.73 -10.31 1.05
C ASN A 273 26.51 -11.20 2.05
N CYS A 274 26.18 -12.50 2.17
CA CYS A 274 26.90 -13.43 3.06
C CYS A 274 27.88 -14.38 2.35
N THR A 275 28.12 -14.23 1.03
CA THR A 275 29.03 -15.11 0.26
C THR A 275 30.23 -14.39 -0.38
N LEU A 276 30.49 -13.14 0.01
CA LEU A 276 31.72 -12.43 -0.31
C LEU A 276 32.41 -12.01 0.99
N LEU A 277 33.01 -12.98 1.68
CA LEU A 277 34.22 -12.89 2.50
C LEU A 277 34.68 -14.31 2.88
#